data_AF-B0WN71-F1
#
_entry.id   AF-B0WN71-F1
#
_cell.length_a   1.000
_cell.length_b   1.000
_cell.length_c   1.000
_cell.angle_alpha   90.00
_cell.angle_beta   90.00
_cell.angle_gamma   90.00
#
_symmetry.space_group_name_H-M   'P 1'
#
loop_
_entity.id
_entity.type
_entity.pdbx_description
1 polymer ?
#
loop_
_entity_poly.entity_id
_entity_poly.type
_entity_poly.pdbx_seq_one_letter_code
_entity_poly.pdbx_strand_id
1 'polypeptide(L)'
;MAQDSMANERVERFERAGEEAVYPGRDITNIVESSHYQKIGGWCRQGALNAAKCKGAQRWIKPFRCLEGPFQSDALLVPEGCLFDHIHNASRCWPFIRWNQTGAAACQDRNMQMRSFAMLLPCGISLFSGVEFVCCPKHFKVRIKIHFHPSEKLIDSVTMMLMMTITR
;
A
#
# COMPACT_ATOMS: atom_id res chain seq x y z
N MET A 1 -11.45 -19.04 -7.88
CA MET A 1 -11.14 -18.48 -9.21
C MET A 1 -10.65 -17.03 -9.14
N ALA A 2 -11.48 -16.01 -8.84
CA ALA A 2 -11.00 -14.60 -8.83
C ALA A 2 -10.07 -14.24 -7.64
N GLN A 3 -10.24 -14.89 -6.48
CA GLN A 3 -9.30 -14.73 -5.36
C GLN A 3 -7.96 -15.42 -5.64
N ASP A 4 -7.97 -16.55 -6.34
CA ASP A 4 -6.75 -17.27 -6.74
C ASP A 4 -5.96 -16.47 -7.79
N SER A 5 -6.64 -15.80 -8.74
CA SER A 5 -5.97 -14.95 -9.73
C SER A 5 -5.28 -13.74 -9.10
N MET A 6 -5.94 -13.09 -8.12
CA MET A 6 -5.33 -11.97 -7.39
C MET A 6 -4.17 -12.42 -6.49
N ALA A 7 -4.24 -13.64 -5.93
CA ALA A 7 -3.13 -14.21 -5.18
C ALA A 7 -1.93 -14.49 -6.10
N ASN A 8 -2.15 -15.09 -7.27
CA ASN A 8 -1.10 -15.37 -8.26
C ASN A 8 -0.39 -14.09 -8.71
N GLU A 9 -1.17 -13.04 -8.97
CA GLU A 9 -0.67 -11.74 -9.39
C GLU A 9 0.23 -11.07 -8.33
N ARG A 10 -0.02 -11.30 -7.03
CA ARG A 10 0.85 -10.79 -5.95
C ARG A 10 2.14 -11.59 -5.85
N VAL A 11 2.08 -12.90 -6.07
CA VAL A 11 3.27 -13.75 -6.14
C VAL A 11 4.16 -13.34 -7.31
N GLU A 12 3.61 -13.19 -8.51
CA GLU A 12 4.36 -12.73 -9.70
C GLU A 12 4.99 -11.34 -9.50
N ARG A 13 4.30 -10.45 -8.78
CA ARG A 13 4.87 -9.15 -8.39
C ARG A 13 6.04 -9.32 -7.42
N PHE A 14 5.91 -10.16 -6.40
CA PHE A 14 6.97 -10.42 -5.43
C PHE A 14 8.20 -11.05 -6.09
N GLU A 15 8.01 -12.05 -6.94
CA GLU A 15 9.09 -12.69 -7.69
C GLU A 15 9.87 -11.67 -8.51
N ARG A 16 9.17 -10.81 -9.25
CA ARG A 16 9.79 -9.72 -10.02
C ARG A 16 10.53 -8.71 -9.14
N ALA A 17 10.04 -8.46 -7.92
CA ALA A 17 10.73 -7.59 -6.97
C ALA A 17 12.04 -8.21 -6.44
N GLY A 18 12.07 -9.53 -6.30
CA GLY A 18 13.26 -10.28 -5.87
C GLY A 18 14.30 -10.44 -6.99
N GLU A 19 13.99 -10.07 -8.23
CA GLU A 19 14.97 -10.12 -9.32
C GLU A 19 16.07 -9.07 -9.13
N GLU A 20 17.33 -9.51 -9.18
CA GLU A 20 18.52 -8.65 -9.14
C GLU A 20 18.47 -7.55 -10.23
N ALA A 21 17.84 -7.83 -11.37
CA ALA A 21 17.67 -6.86 -12.45
C ALA A 21 16.77 -5.66 -12.07
N VAL A 22 15.89 -5.83 -11.08
CA VAL A 22 14.94 -4.81 -10.63
C VAL A 22 15.50 -4.06 -9.42
N TYR A 23 16.04 -4.79 -8.43
CA TYR A 23 16.64 -4.21 -7.24
C TYR A 23 18.00 -4.86 -6.90
N PRO A 24 19.08 -4.45 -7.61
CA PRO A 24 20.38 -5.07 -7.42
C PRO A 24 20.91 -4.97 -5.98
N GLY A 25 21.31 -6.10 -5.39
CA GLY A 25 21.88 -6.17 -4.05
C GLY A 25 20.91 -5.82 -2.91
N ARG A 26 19.59 -5.88 -3.17
CA ARG A 26 18.54 -5.60 -2.18
C ARG A 26 17.88 -6.90 -1.72
N ASP A 27 17.78 -7.07 -0.42
CA ASP A 27 17.11 -8.23 0.20
C ASP A 27 15.60 -7.97 0.31
N ILE A 28 14.87 -8.18 -0.78
CA ILE A 28 13.41 -7.98 -0.80
C ILE A 28 12.72 -9.20 -0.20
N THR A 29 12.11 -9.00 0.97
CA THR A 29 11.50 -10.10 1.76
C THR A 29 9.98 -10.17 1.60
N ASN A 30 9.33 -9.09 1.17
CA ASN A 30 7.89 -9.09 0.87
C ASN A 30 7.47 -7.88 0.01
N ILE A 31 6.18 -7.80 -0.33
CA ILE A 31 5.53 -6.64 -0.94
C ILE A 31 4.24 -6.24 -0.21
N VAL A 32 3.91 -4.96 -0.22
CA VAL A 32 2.67 -4.42 0.35
C VAL A 32 2.03 -3.40 -0.58
N GLU A 33 0.70 -3.37 -0.68
CA GLU A 33 0.01 -2.31 -1.41
C GLU A 33 0.23 -0.94 -0.73
N SER A 34 0.42 0.13 -1.51
CA SER A 34 0.51 1.49 -0.98
C SER A 34 -0.86 1.98 -0.52
N SER A 35 -0.96 2.72 0.59
CA SER A 35 -2.23 3.34 1.02
C SER A 35 -2.67 4.49 0.10
N HIS A 36 -1.75 5.10 -0.63
CA HIS A 36 -1.99 6.29 -1.44
C HIS A 36 -1.74 6.05 -2.93
N TYR A 37 -2.51 6.77 -3.75
CA TYR A 37 -2.26 6.85 -5.19
C TYR A 37 -1.06 7.76 -5.46
N GLN A 38 -0.27 7.38 -6.46
CA GLN A 38 0.82 8.17 -6.98
C GLN A 38 0.59 8.46 -8.46
N LYS A 39 0.94 9.68 -8.88
CA LYS A 39 0.90 10.09 -10.28
C LYS A 39 2.25 9.81 -10.91
N ILE A 40 2.27 8.94 -11.92
CA ILE A 40 3.48 8.51 -12.61
C ILE A 40 3.27 8.72 -14.10
N GLY A 41 4.29 9.21 -14.80
CA GLY A 41 4.28 9.26 -16.26
C GLY A 41 5.65 8.99 -16.83
N GLY A 42 5.79 9.22 -18.14
CA GLY A 42 6.93 8.67 -18.87
C GLY A 42 6.83 7.15 -19.00
N TRP A 43 5.61 6.62 -19.15
CA TRP A 43 5.41 5.18 -19.29
C TRP A 43 6.07 4.66 -20.56
N CYS A 44 6.74 3.52 -20.44
CA CYS A 44 7.33 2.78 -21.54
C CYS A 44 6.36 1.72 -22.07
N ARG A 45 6.45 1.40 -23.36
CA ARG A 45 5.86 0.15 -23.87
C ARG A 45 6.73 -1.02 -23.44
N GLN A 46 6.12 -2.19 -23.24
CA GLN A 46 6.85 -3.41 -22.92
C GLN A 46 7.93 -3.69 -23.99
N GLY A 47 9.14 -4.06 -23.55
CA GLY A 47 10.29 -4.30 -24.43
C GLY A 47 11.02 -3.04 -24.91
N ALA A 48 10.65 -1.85 -24.44
CA ALA A 48 11.38 -0.62 -24.77
C ALA A 48 12.75 -0.61 -24.06
N LEU A 49 13.84 -0.65 -24.84
CA LEU A 49 15.22 -0.65 -24.33
C LEU A 49 15.80 0.76 -24.09
N ASN A 50 15.10 1.81 -24.55
CA ASN A 50 15.58 3.19 -24.44
C ASN A 50 14.59 4.04 -23.62
N ALA A 51 14.96 4.29 -22.36
CA ALA A 51 14.16 5.08 -21.42
C ALA A 51 13.85 6.50 -21.93
N ALA A 52 14.72 7.11 -22.74
CA ALA A 52 14.50 8.44 -23.30
C ALA A 52 13.32 8.50 -24.30
N LYS A 53 12.86 7.34 -24.80
CA LYS A 53 11.68 7.23 -25.67
C LYS A 53 10.38 7.00 -24.91
N CYS A 54 10.41 6.88 -23.59
CA CYS A 54 9.23 6.65 -22.78
C CYS A 54 8.46 7.97 -22.56
N LYS A 55 7.49 8.23 -23.44
CA LYS A 55 6.66 9.45 -23.44
C LYS A 55 5.20 9.18 -23.06
N GLY A 56 4.93 8.06 -22.40
CA GLY A 56 3.57 7.69 -22.01
C GLY A 56 2.92 8.69 -21.04
N ALA A 57 1.61 8.89 -21.21
CA ALA A 57 0.81 9.85 -20.45
C ALA A 57 0.81 9.57 -18.95
N GLN A 58 0.68 10.63 -18.15
CA GLN A 58 0.61 10.53 -16.69
C GLN A 58 -0.64 9.76 -16.25
N ARG A 59 -0.49 8.85 -15.29
CA ARG A 59 -1.58 8.02 -14.73
C ARG A 59 -1.50 8.00 -13.21
N TRP A 60 -2.66 8.01 -12.57
CA TRP A 60 -2.76 7.73 -11.14
C TRP A 60 -2.82 6.23 -10.94
N ILE A 61 -1.89 5.69 -10.16
CA ILE A 61 -1.84 4.28 -9.83
C ILE A 61 -1.68 4.11 -8.32
N LYS A 62 -2.04 2.93 -7.81
CA LYS A 62 -1.74 2.53 -6.44
C LYS A 62 -0.58 1.53 -6.48
N PRO A 63 0.67 1.97 -6.25
CA PRO A 63 1.82 1.10 -6.40
C PRO A 63 1.88 0.05 -5.29
N PHE A 64 2.68 -0.99 -5.52
CA PHE A 64 3.15 -1.85 -4.45
C PHE A 64 4.47 -1.28 -3.92
N ARG A 65 4.77 -1.52 -2.66
CA ARG A 65 6.06 -1.25 -2.05
C ARG A 65 6.78 -2.56 -1.80
N CYS A 66 8.09 -2.55 -1.94
CA CYS A 66 8.95 -3.67 -1.60
C CYS A 66 9.49 -3.47 -0.18
N LEU A 67 9.35 -4.51 0.63
CA LEU A 67 9.85 -4.54 1.99
C LEU A 67 11.25 -5.18 1.98
N GLU A 68 12.24 -4.46 2.52
CA GLU A 68 13.64 -4.87 2.55
C GLU A 68 14.01 -5.41 3.95
N GLY A 69 14.58 -6.61 4.02
CA GLY A 69 15.09 -7.20 5.27
C GLY A 69 14.00 -7.56 6.29
N PRO A 70 14.33 -7.56 7.60
CA PRO A 70 13.37 -7.88 8.66
C PRO A 70 12.19 -6.91 8.66
N PHE A 71 10.98 -7.45 8.82
CA PHE A 71 9.77 -6.66 8.77
C PHE A 71 9.72 -5.58 9.87
N GLN A 72 9.46 -4.35 9.45
CA GLN A 72 9.11 -3.21 10.29
C GLN A 72 7.81 -2.60 9.76
N SER A 73 6.89 -2.22 10.67
CA SER A 73 5.65 -1.54 10.26
C SER A 73 5.91 -0.05 9.99
N ASP A 74 5.05 0.58 9.20
CA ASP A 74 5.20 2.00 8.90
C ASP A 74 4.91 2.85 10.14
N ALA A 75 5.74 3.85 10.40
CA ALA A 75 5.47 4.82 11.47
C ALA A 75 4.23 5.67 11.15
N LEU A 76 3.17 5.53 11.96
CA LEU A 76 1.96 6.34 11.84
C LEU A 76 2.04 7.61 12.66
N LEU A 77 1.75 8.75 12.02
CA LEU A 77 1.61 10.03 12.72
C LEU A 77 0.26 10.07 13.46
N VAL A 78 0.30 10.44 14.74
CA VAL A 78 -0.88 10.57 15.59
C VAL A 78 -1.06 12.04 15.97
N PRO A 79 -1.93 12.80 15.27
CA PRO A 79 -2.24 14.17 15.64
C PRO A 79 -2.92 14.25 17.01
N GLU A 80 -2.86 15.43 17.63
CA GLU A 80 -3.63 15.72 18.86
C GLU A 80 -5.12 15.46 18.64
N GLY A 81 -5.78 14.82 19.63
CA GLY A 81 -7.20 14.47 19.55
C GLY A 81 -7.51 13.25 18.68
N CYS A 82 -6.52 12.64 18.04
CA CYS A 82 -6.64 11.33 17.42
C CYS A 82 -6.14 10.21 18.35
N LEU A 83 -6.56 8.98 18.08
CA LEU A 83 -6.22 7.78 18.85
C LEU A 83 -5.45 6.82 17.95
N PHE A 84 -4.36 6.27 18.46
CA PHE A 84 -3.65 5.15 17.85
C PHE A 84 -4.12 3.83 18.46
N ASP A 85 -4.33 2.83 17.63
CA ASP A 85 -4.72 1.49 18.07
C ASP A 85 -4.24 0.43 17.08
N HIS A 86 -4.33 -0.83 17.46
CA HIS A 86 -3.97 -1.96 16.61
C HIS A 86 -4.83 -3.19 16.87
N ILE A 87 -4.95 -4.03 15.85
CA ILE A 87 -5.59 -5.34 15.91
C ILE A 87 -4.61 -6.37 15.36
N HIS A 88 -4.25 -7.35 16.17
CA HIS A 88 -3.39 -8.46 15.78
C HIS A 88 -4.05 -9.79 16.12
N ASN A 89 -3.99 -10.74 15.18
CA ASN A 89 -4.47 -12.09 15.37
C ASN A 89 -3.64 -13.06 14.52
N ALA A 90 -2.72 -13.78 15.17
CA ALA A 90 -1.80 -14.72 14.51
C ALA A 90 -2.51 -15.85 13.73
N SER A 91 -3.75 -16.19 14.08
CA SER A 91 -4.55 -17.20 13.36
C SER A 91 -5.19 -16.65 12.08
N ARG A 92 -5.13 -15.34 11.84
CA ARG A 92 -5.65 -14.69 10.63
C ARG A 92 -4.49 -14.30 9.73
N CYS A 93 -4.59 -14.64 8.46
CA CYS A 93 -3.63 -14.21 7.44
C CYS A 93 -4.37 -13.60 6.26
N TRP A 94 -4.44 -12.27 6.24
CA TRP A 94 -5.35 -11.51 5.37
C TRP A 94 -4.63 -10.48 4.50
N PRO A 95 -5.21 -10.14 3.34
CA PRO A 95 -4.63 -9.15 2.45
C PRO A 95 -4.88 -7.73 2.98
N PHE A 96 -4.06 -6.80 2.47
CA PHE A 96 -4.10 -5.37 2.76
C PHE A 96 -5.52 -4.78 2.83
N ILE A 97 -6.35 -5.04 1.81
CA ILE A 97 -7.70 -4.47 1.73
C ILE A 97 -8.61 -4.90 2.90
N ARG A 98 -8.47 -6.12 3.39
CA ARG A 98 -9.29 -6.64 4.48
C ARG A 98 -8.86 -6.04 5.81
N TRP A 99 -7.55 -5.85 6.02
CA TRP A 99 -7.02 -5.16 7.18
C TRP A 99 -7.36 -3.67 7.20
N ASN A 100 -7.32 -2.99 6.05
CA ASN A 100 -7.82 -1.63 5.88
C ASN A 100 -9.28 -1.51 6.33
N GLN A 101 -10.16 -2.38 5.83
CA GLN A 101 -11.57 -2.41 6.24
C GLN A 101 -11.74 -2.69 7.75
N THR A 102 -10.90 -3.58 8.31
CA THR A 102 -10.95 -3.93 9.73
C THR A 102 -10.58 -2.73 10.61
N GLY A 103 -9.51 -2.01 10.29
CA GLY A 103 -9.14 -0.78 11.00
C GLY A 103 -10.18 0.33 10.83
N ALA A 104 -10.73 0.47 9.62
CA ALA A 104 -11.80 1.43 9.34
C ALA A 104 -13.05 1.18 10.20
N ALA A 105 -13.49 -0.09 10.29
CA ALA A 105 -14.61 -0.50 11.12
C ALA A 105 -14.36 -0.23 12.61
N ALA A 106 -13.16 -0.55 13.10
CA ALA A 106 -12.80 -0.29 14.50
C ALA A 106 -12.85 1.21 14.87
N CYS A 107 -12.48 2.10 13.95
CA CYS A 107 -12.69 3.54 14.16
C CYS A 107 -14.17 3.94 14.10
N GLN A 108 -14.96 3.33 13.22
CA GLN A 108 -16.39 3.63 13.10
C GLN A 108 -17.18 3.25 14.35
N ASP A 109 -16.84 2.14 15.01
CA ASP A 109 -17.45 1.70 16.28
C ASP A 109 -17.26 2.73 17.40
N ARG A 110 -16.24 3.59 17.28
CA ARG A 110 -15.94 4.71 18.18
C ARG A 110 -16.52 6.04 17.71
N ASN A 111 -17.37 6.02 16.68
CA ASN A 111 -17.88 7.20 15.98
C ASN A 111 -16.76 8.13 15.42
N MET A 112 -15.61 7.56 15.08
CA MET A 112 -14.45 8.24 14.50
C MET A 112 -14.24 7.83 13.03
N GLN A 113 -13.26 8.42 12.35
CA GLN A 113 -12.83 8.03 11.00
C GLN A 113 -11.37 7.61 11.04
N MET A 114 -11.04 6.52 10.34
CA MET A 114 -9.64 6.10 10.17
C MET A 114 -8.90 7.09 9.26
N ARG A 115 -7.82 7.66 9.77
CA ARG A 115 -6.96 8.62 9.07
C ARG A 115 -5.83 7.94 8.31
N SER A 116 -5.16 7.00 8.94
CA SER A 116 -4.02 6.27 8.40
C SER A 116 -3.93 4.89 9.04
N PHE A 117 -3.29 3.96 8.36
CA PHE A 117 -3.08 2.60 8.84
C PHE A 117 -1.82 1.99 8.22
N ALA A 118 -1.28 0.97 8.88
CA ALA A 118 -0.15 0.17 8.44
C ALA A 118 -0.40 -1.31 8.75
N MET A 119 0.26 -2.19 8.00
CA MET A 119 0.15 -3.63 8.22
C MET A 119 1.05 -4.08 9.37
N LEU A 120 0.62 -5.12 10.09
CA LEU A 120 1.43 -5.76 11.13
C LEU A 120 1.77 -7.19 10.73
N LEU A 121 3.05 -7.53 10.89
CA LEU A 121 3.63 -8.87 10.87
C LEU A 121 3.21 -9.73 9.66
N PRO A 122 4.11 -9.95 8.69
CA PRO A 122 3.79 -10.77 7.53
C PRO A 122 3.55 -12.22 7.96
N CYS A 123 2.58 -12.85 7.31
CA CYS A 123 2.26 -14.28 7.47
C CYS A 123 2.27 -15.02 6.13
N GLY A 124 2.53 -14.30 5.03
CA GLY A 124 2.65 -14.80 3.67
C GLY A 124 3.01 -13.67 2.70
N ILE A 125 3.10 -13.99 1.41
CA ILE A 125 3.39 -12.99 0.36
C ILE A 125 2.22 -12.02 0.25
N SER A 126 2.48 -10.75 0.58
CA SER A 126 1.47 -9.68 0.64
C SER A 126 0.26 -10.00 1.54
N LEU A 127 0.49 -10.81 2.57
CA LEU A 127 -0.50 -11.17 3.58
C LEU A 127 0.05 -10.89 4.98
N PHE A 128 -0.83 -10.42 5.85
CA PHE A 128 -0.45 -9.91 7.17
C PHE A 128 -1.37 -10.47 8.26
N SER A 129 -0.90 -10.44 9.49
CA SER A 129 -1.62 -10.95 10.67
C SER A 129 -2.19 -9.86 11.57
N GLY A 130 -2.06 -8.59 11.17
CA GLY A 130 -2.69 -7.50 11.86
C GLY A 130 -2.63 -6.17 11.11
N VAL A 131 -3.17 -5.15 11.77
CA VAL A 131 -3.21 -3.76 11.31
C VAL A 131 -3.04 -2.83 12.51
N GLU A 132 -2.29 -1.76 12.33
CA GLU A 132 -2.27 -0.60 13.23
C GLU A 132 -2.88 0.61 12.51
N PHE A 133 -3.57 1.47 13.24
CA PHE A 133 -4.35 2.54 12.64
C PHE A 133 -4.55 3.74 13.57
N VAL A 134 -4.84 4.88 12.97
CA VAL A 134 -5.13 6.14 13.67
C VAL A 134 -6.57 6.53 13.43
N CYS A 135 -7.37 6.62 14.48
CA CYS A 135 -8.74 7.12 14.45
C CYS A 135 -8.77 8.60 14.82
N CYS A 136 -9.44 9.44 14.03
CA CYS A 136 -9.63 10.86 14.31
C CYS A 136 -11.13 11.21 14.37
N PRO A 137 -11.53 12.25 15.13
CA PRO A 137 -12.91 12.74 15.12
C PRO A 137 -13.36 13.10 13.69
N LYS A 138 -14.61 12.84 13.33
CA LYS A 138 -15.12 13.08 11.96
C LYS A 138 -15.02 14.55 11.51
N HIS A 139 -14.99 15.48 12.46
CA HIS A 139 -14.82 16.92 12.21
C HIS A 139 -13.40 17.41 12.45
N PHE A 140 -12.38 16.55 12.31
CA PHE A 140 -11.00 16.92 12.55
C PHE A 140 -10.53 18.02 11.58
N LYS A 141 -10.62 19.28 12.01
CA LYS A 141 -10.05 20.43 11.33
C LYS A 141 -8.55 20.42 11.54
N VAL A 142 -7.84 19.76 10.62
CA VAL A 142 -6.39 19.86 10.55
C VAL A 142 -6.02 21.32 10.26
N ARG A 143 -5.55 22.09 11.25
CA ARG A 143 -4.81 23.35 11.00
C ARG A 143 -3.39 23.00 10.53
N ILE A 144 -3.29 22.32 9.39
CA ILE A 144 -2.01 22.11 8.71
C ILE A 144 -2.25 22.55 7.27
N LYS A 145 -1.44 23.50 6.79
CA LYS A 145 -1.36 23.84 5.36
C LYS A 145 -0.75 22.64 4.62
N ILE A 146 -1.56 21.64 4.33
CA ILE A 146 -1.21 20.54 3.44
C ILE A 146 -2.07 20.72 2.19
N HIS A 147 -1.44 20.78 1.02
CA HIS A 147 -2.14 20.73 -0.25
C HIS A 147 -2.85 19.38 -0.39
N PHE A 148 -4.11 19.36 0.05
CA PHE A 148 -5.03 18.25 -0.10
C PHE A 148 -5.53 18.27 -1.55
N HIS A 149 -5.16 17.28 -2.35
CA HIS A 149 -5.75 17.10 -3.68
C HIS A 149 -6.98 16.19 -3.56
N PRO A 150 -8.19 16.70 -3.83
CA PRO A 150 -9.40 15.91 -3.78
C PRO A 150 -9.60 15.20 -5.12
N SER A 151 -9.34 13.89 -5.18
CA SER A 151 -10.01 13.02 -6.16
C SER A 151 -9.95 11.56 -5.74
N GLU A 152 -10.76 11.18 -4.74
CA GLU A 152 -11.33 9.84 -4.72
C GLU A 152 -12.32 9.75 -5.88
N LYS A 153 -11.84 9.35 -7.05
CA LYS A 153 -12.69 8.74 -8.06
C LYS A 153 -12.25 7.29 -8.19
N LEU A 154 -13.17 6.41 -7.84
CA LEU A 154 -13.16 5.00 -8.22
C LEU A 154 -13.03 4.96 -9.74
N ILE A 155 -11.88 4.54 -10.26
CA ILE A 155 -11.68 4.29 -11.68
C ILE A 155 -11.29 2.83 -11.80
N ASP A 156 -12.11 2.14 -12.59
CA ASP A 156 -12.09 0.71 -12.86
C ASP A 156 -10.76 0.19 -13.36
N SER A 157 -10.61 -1.12 -13.16
CA SER A 157 -9.53 -2.03 -13.52
C SER A 157 -8.80 -1.72 -14.84
N VAL A 158 -7.56 -2.22 -14.88
CA VAL A 158 -6.65 -2.36 -16.03
C VAL A 158 -5.64 -1.23 -16.19
N THR A 159 -4.51 -1.35 -15.49
CA THR A 159 -3.16 -1.43 -16.09
C THR A 159 -2.20 -1.60 -14.93
N MET A 160 -1.69 -2.82 -14.80
CA MET A 160 -0.77 -3.16 -13.75
C MET A 160 0.58 -3.45 -14.39
N MET A 161 1.48 -2.48 -14.28
CA MET A 161 2.87 -2.69 -14.59
C MET A 161 3.73 -1.90 -13.61
N LEU A 162 4.82 -2.55 -13.24
CA LEU A 162 5.63 -2.37 -12.04
C LEU A 162 6.00 -0.91 -11.74
N MET A 163 5.50 -0.41 -10.61
CA MET A 163 6.14 0.64 -9.87
C MET A 163 6.19 0.14 -8.44
N MET A 164 7.38 -0.33 -8.08
CA MET A 164 7.71 -0.75 -6.75
C MET A 164 8.58 0.35 -6.14
N THR A 165 8.31 0.72 -4.90
CA THR A 165 9.16 1.64 -4.14
C THR A 165 9.69 0.87 -2.94
N ILE A 166 11.02 0.86 -2.73
CA ILE A 166 11.61 0.19 -1.58
C ILE A 166 11.32 1.04 -0.35
N THR A 167 10.76 0.42 0.68
CA THR A 167 10.66 1.01 2.01
C THR A 167 11.35 0.11 3.02
N ARG A 168 12.15 0.73 3.88
CA ARG A 168 12.74 0.09 5.05
C ARG A 168 11.78 0.13 6.23
#